data_AF-A0A8K0DD13-F1
#
_entry.id   AF-A0A8K0DD13-F1
#
_cell.length_a   1.000
_cell.length_b   1.000
_cell.length_c   1.000
_cell.angle_alpha   90.00
_cell.angle_beta   90.00
_cell.angle_gamma   90.00
#
_symmetry.space_group_name_H-M   'P 1'
#
loop_
_entity.id
_entity.type
_entity.pdbx_description
1 polymer ?
#
loop_
_entity_poly.entity_id
_entity_poly.type
_entity_poly.pdbx_seq_one_letter_code
_entity_poly.pdbx_strand_id
1 'polypeptide(L)'
;MSLKSCRMGLCNWAKWKTLISLLLKKHSLMDIVSGDREKPVVPAAGALDATYLTDLKKWESDDTEAILYIMTTLDDQTSTLVMTCTSAKAVWSNIATHVAKLQKHFSVFNSALKKQKKNELGDRILIAPILSTLGLHFREFRNVWEAMPSSDRTLKDLVEKLRTIEQRDSVEVQKAAFLSQTQNKPKQLLVNSDIKQK
;
A
#
# COMPACT_ATOMS: atom_id res chain seq x y z
N MET A 1 -6.77 17.71 31.84
CA MET A 1 -7.34 17.08 30.62
C MET A 1 -6.59 15.77 30.44
N SER A 2 -7.24 14.62 30.60
CA SER A 2 -6.56 13.32 30.50
C SER A 2 -6.24 13.01 29.04
N LEU A 3 -4.94 13.03 28.69
CA LEU A 3 -4.44 12.69 27.35
C LEU A 3 -4.90 11.30 26.88
N LYS A 4 -5.24 10.41 27.81
CA LYS A 4 -5.79 9.07 27.54
C LYS A 4 -7.11 9.10 26.76
N SER A 5 -7.88 10.19 26.84
CA SER A 5 -9.21 10.29 26.20
C SER A 5 -9.18 10.66 24.72
N CYS A 6 -8.04 11.11 24.19
CA CYS A 6 -7.93 11.63 22.83
C CYS A 6 -6.72 11.05 22.09
N ARG A 7 -6.70 9.71 21.96
CA ARG A 7 -5.74 8.98 21.12
C ARG A 7 -6.22 8.97 19.66
N MET A 8 -5.31 9.08 18.69
CA MET A 8 -5.66 8.74 17.30
C MET A 8 -6.16 7.29 17.23
N GLY A 9 -7.12 7.04 16.34
CA GLY A 9 -7.88 5.78 16.29
C GLY A 9 -9.13 5.76 17.18
N LEU A 10 -9.14 6.48 18.32
CA LEU A 10 -10.34 6.61 19.20
C LEU A 10 -11.15 7.89 18.95
N CYS A 11 -10.58 8.83 18.19
CA CYS A 11 -11.25 10.06 17.81
C CYS A 11 -10.84 10.49 16.39
N ASN A 12 -11.65 11.33 15.76
CA ASN A 12 -11.33 11.82 14.42
C ASN A 12 -10.15 12.82 14.45
N TRP A 13 -9.49 12.95 13.30
CA TRP A 13 -8.32 13.81 13.11
C TRP A 13 -8.54 15.27 13.57
N ALA A 14 -9.68 15.87 13.25
CA ALA A 14 -9.93 17.27 13.57
C ALA A 14 -9.98 17.50 15.10
N LYS A 15 -10.62 16.58 15.83
CA LYS A 15 -10.67 16.61 17.29
C LYS A 15 -9.29 16.39 17.90
N TRP A 16 -8.58 15.36 17.46
CA TRP A 16 -7.20 15.07 17.92
C TRP A 16 -6.29 16.27 17.70
N LYS A 17 -6.22 16.78 16.46
CA LYS A 17 -5.36 17.91 16.08
C LYS A 17 -5.64 19.14 16.95
N THR A 18 -6.91 19.46 17.17
CA THR A 18 -7.31 20.60 18.02
C THR A 18 -6.80 20.43 19.45
N LEU A 19 -6.97 19.26 20.04
CA LEU A 19 -6.56 19.01 21.43
C LEU A 19 -5.04 18.98 21.59
N ILE A 20 -4.30 18.37 20.66
CA ILE A 20 -2.84 18.38 20.69
C ILE A 20 -2.30 19.78 20.44
N SER A 21 -2.88 20.56 19.51
CA SER A 21 -2.50 21.95 19.31
C SER A 21 -2.75 22.80 20.57
N LEU A 22 -3.82 22.56 21.32
CA LEU A 22 -4.06 23.25 22.60
C LEU A 22 -3.02 22.85 23.66
N LEU A 23 -2.66 21.57 23.73
CA LEU A 23 -1.61 21.10 24.64
C LEU A 23 -0.25 21.74 24.31
N LEU A 24 0.16 21.70 23.04
CA LEU A 24 1.42 22.30 22.59
C LEU A 24 1.45 23.81 22.82
N LYS A 25 0.33 24.51 22.60
CA LYS A 25 0.21 25.95 22.90
C LYS A 25 0.35 26.24 24.40
N LYS A 26 -0.26 25.42 25.27
CA LYS A 26 -0.13 25.57 26.72
C LYS A 26 1.33 25.47 27.17
N HIS A 27 2.13 24.63 26.51
CA HIS A 27 3.55 24.44 26.80
C HIS A 27 4.47 25.32 25.94
N SER A 28 3.94 26.22 25.11
CA SER A 28 4.73 27.08 24.20
C SER A 28 5.64 26.31 23.22
N LEU A 29 5.15 25.17 22.72
CA LEU A 29 5.87 24.27 21.79
C LEU A 29 5.29 24.27 20.36
N MET A 30 4.24 25.04 20.11
CA MET A 30 3.56 25.05 18.80
C MET A 30 4.44 25.60 17.67
N ASP A 31 5.33 26.52 17.98
CA ASP A 31 6.30 27.14 17.07
C ASP A 31 7.42 26.17 16.65
N ILE A 32 7.84 25.27 17.53
CA ILE A 32 8.75 24.14 17.20
C ILE A 32 8.09 23.22 16.17
N VAL A 33 6.84 22.84 16.43
CA VAL A 33 6.09 21.88 15.59
C VAL A 33 5.70 22.48 14.24
N SER A 34 5.39 23.78 14.20
CA SER A 34 5.12 24.52 12.95
C SER A 34 6.42 24.78 12.18
N GLY A 35 7.55 24.83 12.90
CA GLY A 35 8.86 25.12 12.34
C GLY A 35 9.16 26.61 12.23
N ASP A 36 8.41 27.45 12.94
CA ASP A 36 8.67 28.89 13.07
C ASP A 36 9.93 29.14 13.92
N ARG A 37 10.19 28.25 14.88
CA ARG A 37 11.43 28.24 15.67
C ARG A 37 12.45 27.29 15.06
N GLU A 38 13.38 27.85 14.31
CA GLU A 38 14.45 27.07 13.68
C GLU A 38 15.51 26.59 14.67
N LYS A 39 16.14 25.46 14.36
CA LYS A 39 17.26 24.93 15.14
C LYS A 39 18.42 25.95 15.07
N PRO A 40 19.01 26.37 16.21
CA PRO A 40 20.16 27.26 16.20
C PRO A 40 21.28 26.74 15.30
N VAL A 41 21.78 27.61 14.42
CA VAL A 41 22.86 27.29 13.47
C VAL A 41 24.20 27.65 14.10
N VAL A 42 25.22 26.81 13.89
CA VAL A 42 26.58 27.06 14.37
C VAL A 42 27.06 28.43 13.87
N PRO A 43 27.51 29.34 14.76
CA PRO A 43 28.02 30.64 14.36
C PRO A 43 29.18 30.52 13.36
N ALA A 44 29.22 31.38 12.35
CA ALA A 44 30.22 31.34 11.26
C ALA A 44 31.68 31.41 11.76
N ALA A 45 31.91 31.93 12.96
CA ALA A 45 33.22 32.00 13.61
C ALA A 45 33.66 30.68 14.28
N GLY A 46 32.84 29.63 14.28
CA GLY A 46 33.13 28.36 14.94
C GLY A 46 33.17 28.42 16.48
N ALA A 47 33.01 29.61 17.07
CA ALA A 47 32.92 29.81 18.50
C ALA A 47 31.54 29.36 19.00
N LEU A 48 31.51 28.24 19.73
CA LEU A 48 30.36 27.83 20.54
C LEU A 48 30.27 28.73 21.76
N ASP A 49 29.67 29.90 21.60
CA ASP A 49 29.42 30.79 22.73
C ASP A 49 28.41 30.16 23.72
N ALA A 50 28.48 30.59 24.98
CA ALA A 50 27.63 30.05 26.04
C ALA A 50 26.13 30.25 25.74
N THR A 51 25.80 31.31 24.97
CA THR A 51 24.44 31.63 24.51
C THR A 51 23.95 30.60 23.49
N TYR A 52 24.70 30.31 22.43
CA TYR A 52 24.36 29.28 21.44
C TYR A 52 24.15 27.91 22.09
N LEU A 53 25.02 27.51 23.01
CA LEU A 53 24.90 26.22 23.70
C LEU A 53 23.64 26.16 24.57
N THR A 54 23.26 27.27 25.19
CA THR A 54 22.03 27.37 25.98
C THR A 54 20.79 27.29 25.11
N ASP A 55 20.77 28.04 24.01
CA ASP A 55 19.65 28.06 23.06
C ASP A 55 19.49 26.72 22.35
N LEU A 56 20.58 26.06 21.98
CA LEU A 56 20.56 24.73 21.36
C LEU A 56 19.97 23.69 22.32
N LYS A 57 20.44 23.64 23.57
CA LYS A 57 19.92 22.70 24.57
C LYS A 57 18.43 22.93 24.84
N LYS A 58 18.02 24.21 24.92
CA LYS A 58 16.61 24.56 25.09
C LYS A 58 15.77 24.10 23.91
N TRP A 59 16.23 24.35 22.67
CA TRP A 59 15.54 23.90 21.46
C TRP A 59 15.41 22.37 21.42
N GLU A 60 16.48 21.63 21.74
CA GLU A 60 16.47 20.16 21.73
C GLU A 60 15.56 19.58 22.82
N SER A 61 15.51 20.21 23.99
CA SER A 61 14.56 19.86 25.05
C SER A 61 13.12 20.08 24.60
N ASP A 62 12.82 21.26 24.05
CA ASP A 62 11.47 21.62 23.59
C ASP A 62 11.00 20.72 22.41
N ASP A 63 11.91 20.38 21.48
CA ASP A 63 11.62 19.44 20.39
C ASP A 63 11.34 18.02 20.90
N THR A 64 12.14 17.53 21.85
CA THR A 64 11.92 16.22 22.50
C THR A 64 10.58 16.18 23.24
N GLU A 65 10.24 17.23 23.98
CA GLU A 65 8.98 17.32 24.71
C GLU A 65 7.77 17.36 23.75
N ALA A 66 7.87 18.11 22.65
CA ALA A 66 6.85 18.15 21.62
C ALA A 66 6.64 16.78 20.94
N ILE A 67 7.73 16.08 20.59
CA ILE A 67 7.67 14.71 20.06
C ILE A 67 6.95 13.80 21.06
N LEU A 68 7.31 13.86 22.34
CA LEU A 68 6.71 13.02 23.37
C LEU A 68 5.20 13.25 23.49
N TYR A 69 4.75 14.50 23.53
CA TYR A 69 3.32 14.81 23.57
C TYR A 69 2.56 14.30 22.34
N ILE A 70 3.17 14.38 21.16
CA ILE A 70 2.54 13.84 19.95
C ILE A 70 2.53 12.31 20.00
N MET A 71 3.68 11.67 20.17
CA MET A 71 3.86 10.21 20.11
C MET A 71 3.01 9.45 21.14
N THR A 72 2.88 9.98 22.36
CA THR A 72 2.05 9.35 23.41
C THR A 72 0.55 9.31 23.09
N THR A 73 0.11 10.04 22.06
CA THR A 73 -1.30 10.12 21.65
C THR A 73 -1.57 9.45 20.31
N LEU A 74 -0.56 8.85 19.68
CA LEU A 74 -0.71 8.10 18.43
C LEU A 74 -1.15 6.66 18.70
N ASP A 75 -1.90 6.09 17.76
CA ASP A 75 -2.08 4.64 17.65
C ASP A 75 -0.82 3.97 17.05
N ASP A 76 -0.76 2.65 17.08
CA ASP A 76 0.43 1.89 16.70
C ASP A 76 0.74 1.99 15.20
N GLN A 77 -0.30 2.06 14.35
CA GLN A 77 -0.11 2.22 12.89
C GLN A 77 0.47 3.60 12.60
N THR A 78 -0.12 4.65 13.17
CA THR A 78 0.37 6.01 12.95
C THR A 78 1.74 6.22 13.58
N SER A 79 2.03 5.61 14.73
CA SER A 79 3.37 5.65 15.36
C SER A 79 4.44 5.08 14.44
N THR A 80 4.15 3.95 13.78
CA THR A 80 5.07 3.31 12.82
C THR A 80 5.41 4.24 11.65
N LEU A 81 4.45 5.05 11.17
CA LEU A 81 4.67 6.00 10.07
C LEU A 81 5.67 7.10 10.40
N VAL A 82 5.79 7.48 11.68
CA VAL A 82 6.61 8.61 12.12
C VAL A 82 7.79 8.22 13.01
N MET A 83 7.99 6.93 13.27
CA MET A 83 9.05 6.43 14.17
C MET A 83 10.46 6.80 13.71
N THR A 84 10.67 7.00 12.40
CA THR A 84 11.96 7.41 11.82
C THR A 84 12.17 8.92 11.80
N CYS A 85 11.17 9.71 12.19
CA CYS A 85 11.27 11.16 12.21
C CYS A 85 12.16 11.61 13.37
N THR A 86 13.07 12.54 13.10
CA THR A 86 14.06 13.02 14.09
C THR A 86 13.72 14.38 14.69
N SER A 87 12.60 15.00 14.29
CA SER A 87 12.15 16.29 14.83
C SER A 87 10.62 16.35 14.96
N ALA A 88 10.13 17.17 15.88
CA ALA A 88 8.69 17.35 16.10
C ALA A 88 7.98 17.89 14.85
N LYS A 89 8.64 18.79 14.11
CA LYS A 89 8.17 19.31 12.82
C LYS A 89 7.96 18.20 11.80
N ALA A 90 8.93 17.28 11.68
CA ALA A 90 8.83 16.16 10.75
C ALA A 90 7.69 15.22 11.14
N VAL A 91 7.56 14.89 12.44
CA VAL A 91 6.46 14.06 12.97
C VAL A 91 5.11 14.67 12.61
N TRP A 92 4.90 15.94 12.96
CA TRP A 92 3.62 16.62 12.73
C TRP A 92 3.26 16.76 11.25
N SER A 93 4.23 17.15 10.42
CA SER A 93 4.04 17.29 8.97
C SER A 93 3.71 15.96 8.30
N ASN A 94 4.38 14.87 8.69
CA ASN A 94 4.15 13.55 8.11
C ASN A 94 2.76 13.02 8.44
N ILE A 95 2.29 13.19 9.69
CA ILE A 95 0.93 12.80 10.06
C ILE A 95 -0.10 13.64 9.28
N ALA A 96 0.07 14.97 9.25
CA ALA A 96 -0.83 15.86 8.52
C ALA A 96 -0.90 15.50 7.02
N THR A 97 0.25 15.20 6.41
CA THR A 97 0.36 14.77 5.02
C THR A 97 -0.32 13.42 4.79
N HIS A 98 -0.14 12.45 5.69
CA HIS A 98 -0.78 11.16 5.61
C HIS A 98 -2.31 11.29 5.64
N VAL A 99 -2.85 12.07 6.58
CA VAL A 99 -4.29 12.32 6.67
C VAL A 99 -4.82 13.05 5.43
N ALA A 100 -4.10 14.03 4.90
CA ALA A 100 -4.50 14.72 3.67
C ALA A 100 -4.57 13.76 2.46
N LYS A 101 -3.61 12.82 2.35
CA LYS A 101 -3.64 11.78 1.31
C LYS A 101 -4.87 10.87 1.46
N LEU A 102 -5.18 10.42 2.68
CA LEU A 102 -6.38 9.62 2.95
C LEU A 102 -7.67 10.38 2.59
N GLN A 103 -7.79 11.64 3.02
CA GLN A 103 -8.93 12.49 2.67
C GLN A 103 -9.08 12.67 1.16
N LYS A 104 -7.97 12.87 0.45
CA LYS A 104 -7.96 12.96 -1.01
C LYS A 104 -8.43 11.66 -1.66
N HIS A 105 -7.91 10.51 -1.23
CA HIS A 105 -8.32 9.21 -1.75
C HIS A 105 -9.82 8.97 -1.53
N PHE A 106 -10.31 9.23 -0.32
CA PHE A 106 -11.72 9.11 0.00
C PHE A 106 -12.60 10.06 -0.83
N SER A 107 -12.17 11.31 -1.03
CA SER A 107 -12.89 12.27 -1.86
C SER A 107 -12.94 11.84 -3.32
N VAL A 108 -11.81 11.40 -3.89
CA VAL A 108 -11.73 10.90 -5.27
C VAL A 108 -12.65 9.70 -5.43
N PHE A 109 -12.56 8.74 -4.51
CA PHE A 109 -13.39 7.55 -4.49
C PHE A 109 -14.89 7.87 -4.41
N ASN A 110 -15.29 8.70 -3.45
CA ASN A 110 -16.69 9.12 -3.32
C ASN A 110 -17.19 9.91 -4.54
N SER A 111 -16.33 10.73 -5.16
CA SER A 111 -16.69 11.43 -6.40
C SER A 111 -16.90 10.45 -7.56
N ALA A 112 -16.10 9.38 -7.63
CA ALA A 112 -16.26 8.31 -8.62
C ALA A 112 -17.56 7.52 -8.39
N LEU A 113 -17.89 7.19 -7.14
CA LEU A 113 -19.16 6.54 -6.79
C LEU A 113 -20.37 7.41 -7.16
N LYS A 114 -20.35 8.69 -6.78
CA LYS A 114 -21.42 9.65 -7.12
C LYS A 114 -21.62 9.79 -8.62
N LYS A 115 -20.54 9.88 -9.40
CA LYS A 115 -20.61 9.95 -10.88
C LYS A 115 -21.26 8.71 -11.49
N GLN A 116 -21.04 7.54 -10.90
CA GLN A 116 -21.65 6.31 -11.38
C GLN A 116 -23.11 6.12 -10.93
N LYS A 117 -23.67 7.02 -10.10
CA LYS A 117 -25.00 6.90 -9.48
C LYS A 117 -25.22 5.54 -8.79
N LYS A 118 -24.13 4.92 -8.29
CA LYS A 118 -24.17 3.64 -7.59
C LYS A 118 -23.75 3.85 -6.14
N ASN A 119 -24.50 3.26 -5.21
CA ASN A 119 -24.16 3.21 -3.79
C ASN A 119 -23.08 2.15 -3.49
N GLU A 120 -22.66 1.40 -4.51
CA GLU A 120 -21.73 0.29 -4.43
C GLU A 120 -20.64 0.43 -5.51
N LEU A 121 -19.46 -0.09 -5.20
CA LEU A 121 -18.35 -0.17 -6.16
C LEU A 121 -18.72 -1.10 -7.32
N GLY A 122 -18.58 -0.60 -8.56
CA GLY A 122 -18.75 -1.47 -9.73
C GLY A 122 -17.60 -2.46 -9.90
N ASP A 123 -17.92 -3.69 -10.32
CA ASP A 123 -16.99 -4.80 -10.55
C ASP A 123 -15.74 -4.43 -11.37
N ARG A 124 -15.85 -3.42 -12.24
CA ARG A 124 -14.76 -2.89 -13.05
C ARG A 124 -13.50 -2.55 -12.24
N ILE A 125 -13.64 -2.12 -10.99
CA ILE A 125 -12.51 -1.77 -10.12
C ILE A 125 -11.66 -2.98 -9.75
N LEU A 126 -12.24 -4.17 -9.69
CA LEU A 126 -11.54 -5.43 -9.40
C LEU A 126 -11.15 -6.16 -10.69
N ILE A 127 -12.02 -6.11 -11.71
CA ILE A 127 -11.79 -6.71 -13.03
C ILE A 127 -10.50 -6.18 -13.67
N ALA A 128 -10.26 -4.86 -13.66
CA ALA A 128 -9.09 -4.28 -14.33
C ALA A 128 -7.74 -4.72 -13.71
N PRO A 129 -7.55 -4.70 -12.37
CA PRO A 129 -6.39 -5.30 -11.72
C PRO A 129 -6.24 -6.79 -12.00
N ILE A 130 -7.31 -7.58 -11.88
CA ILE A 130 -7.27 -9.04 -12.15
C ILE A 130 -6.76 -9.28 -13.57
N LEU A 131 -7.38 -8.63 -14.57
CA LEU A 131 -6.93 -8.74 -15.96
C LEU A 131 -5.47 -8.36 -16.10
N SER A 132 -5.02 -7.27 -15.47
CA SER A 132 -3.63 -6.79 -15.52
C SER A 132 -2.61 -7.79 -14.99
N THR A 133 -3.00 -8.60 -14.00
CA THR A 133 -2.16 -9.64 -13.39
C THR A 133 -2.15 -10.96 -14.17
N LEU A 134 -3.10 -11.15 -15.08
CA LEU A 134 -3.07 -12.31 -15.98
C LEU A 134 -1.88 -12.19 -16.95
N GLY A 135 -1.06 -13.23 -17.02
CA GLY A 135 0.11 -13.31 -17.89
C GLY A 135 -0.23 -13.34 -19.39
N LEU A 136 0.80 -13.31 -20.24
CA LEU A 136 0.65 -13.23 -21.70
C LEU A 136 -0.22 -14.34 -22.32
N HIS A 137 -0.33 -15.51 -21.67
CA HIS A 137 -1.19 -16.62 -22.09
C HIS A 137 -2.69 -16.31 -22.06
N PHE A 138 -3.10 -15.23 -21.40
CA PHE A 138 -4.49 -14.77 -21.34
C PHE A 138 -4.73 -13.55 -22.25
N ARG A 139 -3.84 -13.24 -23.18
CA ARG A 139 -3.92 -12.02 -24.02
C ARG A 139 -5.14 -12.03 -24.94
N GLU A 140 -5.40 -13.14 -25.63
CA GLU A 140 -6.57 -13.30 -26.50
C GLU A 140 -7.86 -13.17 -25.69
N PHE A 141 -7.89 -13.79 -24.51
CA PHE A 141 -9.01 -13.66 -23.59
C PHE A 141 -9.21 -12.21 -23.13
N ARG A 142 -8.13 -11.50 -22.74
CA ARG A 142 -8.20 -10.09 -22.34
C ARG A 142 -8.77 -9.22 -23.47
N ASN A 143 -8.31 -9.43 -24.71
CA ASN A 143 -8.80 -8.66 -25.87
C ASN A 143 -10.31 -8.88 -26.11
N VAL A 144 -10.77 -10.13 -26.03
CA VAL A 144 -12.20 -10.46 -26.18
C VAL A 144 -13.01 -9.87 -25.02
N TRP A 145 -12.50 -9.98 -23.78
CA TRP A 145 -13.15 -9.45 -22.59
C TRP A 145 -13.26 -7.92 -22.61
N GLU A 146 -12.24 -7.22 -23.10
CA GLU A 146 -12.27 -5.76 -23.23
C GLU A 146 -13.24 -5.28 -24.33
N ALA A 147 -13.45 -6.09 -25.37
CA ALA A 147 -14.40 -5.84 -26.45
C ALA A 147 -15.88 -6.10 -26.05
N MET A 148 -16.14 -6.73 -24.91
CA MET A 148 -17.52 -6.98 -24.44
C MET A 148 -18.22 -5.72 -23.93
N PRO A 149 -19.56 -5.61 -24.08
CA PRO A 149 -20.35 -4.51 -23.52
C PRO A 149 -20.20 -4.39 -22.01
N SER A 150 -20.27 -3.16 -21.49
CA SER A 150 -20.11 -2.90 -20.05
C SER A 150 -21.19 -3.52 -19.15
N SER A 151 -22.36 -3.85 -19.70
CA SER A 151 -23.43 -4.57 -18.99
C SER A 151 -23.04 -6.01 -18.64
N ASP A 152 -22.16 -6.61 -19.45
CA ASP A 152 -21.87 -8.05 -19.42
C ASP A 152 -20.47 -8.31 -18.83
N ARG A 153 -19.83 -7.27 -18.30
CA ARG A 153 -18.51 -7.32 -17.66
C ARG A 153 -18.66 -7.29 -16.15
N THR A 154 -19.21 -8.36 -15.60
CA THR A 154 -19.30 -8.58 -14.15
C THR A 154 -18.14 -9.42 -13.64
N LEU A 155 -17.83 -9.30 -12.35
CA LEU A 155 -16.78 -10.08 -11.71
C LEU A 155 -17.12 -11.58 -11.72
N LYS A 156 -18.40 -11.89 -11.56
CA LYS A 156 -18.92 -13.26 -11.62
C LYS A 156 -18.64 -13.89 -12.98
N ASP A 157 -18.93 -13.18 -14.07
CA ASP A 157 -18.71 -13.67 -15.42
C ASP A 157 -17.22 -13.80 -15.76
N LEU A 158 -16.38 -12.90 -15.24
CA LEU A 158 -14.92 -12.98 -15.39
C LEU A 158 -14.37 -14.25 -14.74
N VAL A 159 -14.73 -14.49 -13.47
CA VAL A 159 -14.27 -15.64 -12.70
C VAL A 159 -14.71 -16.95 -13.36
N GLU A 160 -15.95 -17.04 -13.83
CA GLU A 160 -16.47 -18.24 -14.49
C GLU A 160 -15.74 -18.53 -15.82
N LYS A 161 -15.45 -17.50 -16.62
CA LYS A 161 -14.70 -17.66 -17.87
C LYS A 161 -13.25 -18.04 -17.63
N LEU A 162 -12.58 -17.46 -16.63
CA LEU A 162 -11.21 -17.83 -16.27
C LEU A 162 -11.13 -19.28 -15.80
N ARG A 163 -12.06 -19.71 -14.96
CA ARG A 163 -12.18 -21.10 -14.51
C ARG A 163 -12.37 -22.07 -15.69
N THR A 164 -13.15 -21.68 -16.70
CA THR A 164 -13.34 -22.49 -17.91
C THR A 164 -12.05 -22.65 -18.72
N ILE A 165 -11.23 -21.58 -18.80
CA ILE A 165 -9.93 -21.63 -19.48
C ILE A 165 -8.98 -22.56 -18.74
N GLU A 166 -8.86 -22.42 -17.42
CA GLU A 166 -8.03 -23.29 -16.58
C GLU A 166 -8.40 -24.78 -16.70
N GLN A 167 -9.70 -25.09 -16.77
CA GLN A 167 -10.19 -26.45 -16.98
C GLN A 167 -9.83 -27.01 -18.36
N ARG A 168 -9.89 -26.19 -19.42
CA ARG A 168 -9.50 -26.61 -20.78
C ARG A 168 -8.01 -26.86 -20.86
N ASP A 169 -7.20 -25.96 -20.33
CA ASP A 169 -5.75 -26.10 -20.29
C ASP A 169 -5.35 -27.38 -19.53
N SER A 170 -6.04 -27.68 -18.43
CA SER A 170 -5.83 -28.93 -17.66
C SER A 170 -6.12 -30.18 -18.49
N VAL A 171 -7.18 -30.17 -19.31
CA VAL A 171 -7.56 -31.30 -20.18
C VAL A 171 -6.60 -31.44 -21.36
N GLU A 172 -6.15 -30.34 -21.95
CA GLU A 172 -5.18 -30.36 -23.06
C GLU A 172 -3.81 -30.87 -22.61
N VAL A 173 -3.33 -30.46 -21.43
CA VAL A 173 -2.09 -30.97 -20.83
C VAL A 173 -2.19 -32.48 -20.58
N GLN A 174 -3.34 -32.98 -20.08
CA GLN A 174 -3.55 -34.41 -19.87
C GLN A 174 -3.58 -35.20 -21.19
N LYS A 175 -4.22 -34.67 -22.23
CA LYS A 175 -4.23 -35.29 -23.57
C LYS A 175 -2.83 -35.32 -24.19
N ALA A 176 -2.08 -34.23 -24.09
CA ALA A 176 -0.70 -34.15 -24.57
C ALA A 176 0.21 -35.16 -23.83
N ALA A 177 0.05 -35.29 -22.51
CA ALA A 177 0.75 -36.29 -21.71
C ALA A 177 0.42 -37.73 -22.16
N PHE A 178 -0.86 -38.04 -22.39
CA PHE A 178 -1.30 -39.36 -22.85
C PHE A 178 -0.78 -39.71 -24.27
N LEU A 179 -0.78 -38.74 -25.18
CA LEU A 179 -0.23 -38.91 -26.54
C LEU A 179 1.29 -39.10 -26.53
N SER A 180 2.02 -38.41 -25.65
CA SER A 180 3.47 -38.58 -25.52
C SER A 180 3.87 -39.95 -24.94
N GLN A 181 3.04 -40.54 -24.08
CA GLN A 181 3.27 -41.87 -23.51
C GLN A 181 3.03 -43.00 -24.52
N THR A 182 2.15 -42.80 -25.50
CA THR A 182 1.85 -43.82 -26.53
C THR A 182 2.88 -43.89 -27.66
N GLN A 183 3.72 -42.86 -27.83
CA GLN A 183 4.79 -42.83 -28.84
C GLN A 183 6.13 -43.43 -28.36
N ASN A 184 6.28 -43.73 -27.07
CA ASN A 184 7.49 -44.34 -26.49
C ASN A 184 7.37 -45.87 -26.30
N LYS A 185 7.09 -46.63 -27.38
CA LYS A 185 7.37 -48.08 -27.41
C LYS A 185 8.67 -48.34 -28.18
N PRO A 186 9.69 -48.99 -27.57
CA PRO A 186 10.95 -49.26 -28.25
C PRO A 186 10.75 -50.29 -29.38
N LYS A 187 11.23 -49.97 -30.59
CA LYS A 187 11.31 -50.92 -31.71
C LYS A 187 12.29 -52.04 -31.33
N GLN A 188 11.79 -53.22 -30.97
CA GLN A 188 12.63 -54.41 -30.86
C GLN A 188 13.12 -54.81 -32.26
N LEU A 189 14.44 -54.81 -32.42
CA LEU A 189 15.15 -55.35 -33.58
C LEU A 189 14.86 -56.85 -33.70
N LEU A 190 14.21 -57.25 -34.79
CA LEU A 190 14.10 -58.65 -35.20
C LEU A 190 15.51 -59.14 -35.60
N VAL A 191 16.19 -59.83 -34.69
CA VAL A 191 17.33 -60.69 -35.06
C VAL A 191 16.74 -61.97 -35.62
N ASN A 192 16.68 -62.05 -36.96
CA ASN A 192 16.43 -63.30 -37.65
C ASN A 192 17.73 -64.12 -37.65
N SER A 193 17.75 -65.22 -36.92
CA SER A 193 18.76 -66.27 -37.07
C SER A 193 18.09 -67.56 -37.52
N ASP A 194 17.87 -67.67 -38.82
CA ASP A 194 17.72 -68.94 -39.52
C ASP A 194 18.83 -69.03 -40.56
N ILE A 195 19.90 -69.74 -40.24
CA ILE A 195 20.75 -70.41 -41.23
C ILE A 195 20.73 -71.89 -40.90
N LYS A 196 19.91 -72.62 -41.67
CA LYS A 196 20.00 -74.06 -41.88
C LYS A 196 21.40 -74.41 -42.40
N GLN A 197 21.92 -75.60 -42.08
CA GLN A 197 21.97 -76.74 -43.01
C GLN A 197 22.98 -77.81 -42.55
N LYS A 198 22.49 -79.06 -42.62
CA LYS A 198 23.20 -80.34 -42.83
C LYS A 198 24.09 -80.91 -41.74
#